data_AF-G7VYL9-F1
#
_entry.id   AF-G7VYL9-F1
#
_cell.length_a   1.000
_cell.length_b   1.000
_cell.length_c   1.000
_cell.angle_alpha   90.00
_cell.angle_beta   90.00
_cell.angle_gamma   90.00
#
_symmetry.space_group_name_H-M   'P 1'
#
loop_
_entity.id
_entity.type
_entity.pdbx_description
1 polymer ?
#
loop_
_entity_poly.entity_id
_entity_poly.type
_entity_poly.pdbx_seq_one_letter_code
_entity_poly.pdbx_strand_id
1 'polypeptide(L)'
;MEQLTSEQVSHILQQHRQFFHSGHTRSVEFRLEQLRKLTHAIQRYELPIMAALYQDLLKNEFEAYTTEIGFTLDSIRYMTKHLKRWMKPQKVKTPIYHPLTKSYMYKEPYGTVLIVGPFNYPFQLLIEPLIGAIAGGNGGVLKPSNNTLPLPPSSGS
;
A
#
# COMPACT_ATOMS: atom_id res chain seq x y z
N MET A 1 10.68 16.70 -12.15
CA MET A 1 10.91 15.58 -11.21
C MET A 1 12.24 14.95 -11.59
N GLU A 2 13.20 14.92 -10.67
CA GLU A 2 14.53 14.35 -10.92
C GLU A 2 14.39 12.83 -11.11
N GLN A 3 14.90 12.30 -12.22
CA GLN A 3 14.85 10.86 -12.48
C GLN A 3 15.96 10.15 -11.72
N LEU A 4 15.62 9.09 -10.98
CA LEU A 4 16.60 8.27 -10.29
C LEU A 4 17.49 7.53 -11.28
N THR A 5 18.80 7.50 -11.01
CA THR A 5 19.75 6.69 -11.79
C THR A 5 19.59 5.21 -11.47
N SER A 6 20.02 4.33 -12.39
CA SER A 6 19.99 2.87 -12.17
C SER A 6 20.78 2.43 -10.94
N GLU A 7 21.86 3.14 -10.63
CA GLU A 7 22.67 2.90 -9.43
C GLU A 7 21.93 3.26 -8.15
N GLN A 8 21.27 4.42 -8.11
CA GLN A 8 20.43 4.83 -6.98
C GLN A 8 19.27 3.86 -6.74
N VAL A 9 18.60 3.42 -7.80
CA VAL A 9 17.52 2.43 -7.71
C VAL A 9 18.06 1.11 -7.13
N SER A 10 19.21 0.64 -7.60
CA SER A 10 19.82 -0.60 -7.12
C SER A 10 20.16 -0.52 -5.63
N HIS A 11 20.69 0.62 -5.18
CA HIS A 11 20.99 0.86 -3.77
C HIS A 11 19.72 0.87 -2.90
N ILE A 12 18.67 1.58 -3.31
CA ILE A 12 17.37 1.59 -2.58
C ILE A 12 16.81 0.16 -2.46
N LEU A 13 16.82 -0.61 -3.55
CA LEU A 13 16.34 -1.99 -3.54
C LEU A 13 17.16 -2.89 -2.62
N GLN A 14 18.48 -2.67 -2.54
CA GLN A 14 19.35 -3.39 -1.61
C GLN A 14 19.00 -3.07 -0.16
N GLN A 15 18.79 -1.79 0.18
CA GLN A 15 18.39 -1.37 1.52
C GLN A 15 17.05 -1.97 1.93
N HIS A 16 16.06 -1.96 1.03
CA HIS A 16 14.76 -2.59 1.27
C HIS A 16 14.89 -4.09 1.55
N ARG A 17 15.71 -4.81 0.76
CA ARG A 17 15.98 -6.23 0.98
C ARG A 17 16.64 -6.48 2.33
N GLN A 18 17.68 -5.72 2.68
CA GLN A 18 18.37 -5.84 3.97
C GLN A 18 17.41 -5.58 5.14
N PHE A 19 16.59 -4.53 5.05
CA PHE A 19 15.60 -4.22 6.07
C PHE A 19 14.55 -5.33 6.21
N PHE A 20 14.07 -5.89 5.09
CA PHE A 20 13.17 -7.04 5.15
C PHE A 20 13.82 -8.25 5.84
N HIS A 21 15.06 -8.59 5.49
CA HIS A 21 15.79 -9.71 6.08
C HIS A 21 16.12 -9.54 7.56
N SER A 22 16.20 -8.29 8.05
CA SER A 22 16.34 -8.03 9.49
C SER A 22 15.12 -8.46 10.33
N GLY A 23 13.98 -8.79 9.69
CA GLY A 23 12.81 -9.35 10.35
C GLY A 23 11.87 -8.33 10.99
N HIS A 24 12.19 -7.04 11.00
CA HIS A 24 11.36 -5.99 11.60
C HIS A 24 9.92 -5.97 11.05
N THR A 25 9.72 -6.27 9.76
CA THR A 25 8.39 -6.25 9.13
C THR A 25 7.48 -7.40 9.55
N ARG A 26 8.01 -8.39 10.28
CA ARG A 26 7.26 -9.59 10.67
C ARG A 26 6.29 -9.32 11.82
N SER A 27 6.63 -8.43 12.75
CA SER A 27 5.81 -8.17 13.94
C SER A 27 4.52 -7.42 13.61
N VAL A 28 3.46 -7.70 14.36
CA VAL A 28 2.17 -7.01 14.14
C VAL A 28 2.24 -5.56 14.61
N GLU A 29 3.03 -5.28 15.64
CA GLU A 29 3.27 -3.95 16.21
C GLU A 29 3.89 -3.04 15.16
N PHE A 30 4.93 -3.51 14.45
CA PHE A 30 5.58 -2.74 13.41
C PHE A 30 4.60 -2.41 12.27
N ARG A 31 3.83 -3.40 11.81
CA ARG A 31 2.85 -3.21 10.73
C ARG A 31 1.77 -2.20 11.12
N LEU A 32 1.24 -2.29 12.34
CA LEU A 32 0.25 -1.34 12.86
C LEU A 32 0.84 0.07 12.98
N GLU A 33 2.10 0.18 13.40
CA GLU A 33 2.79 1.48 13.47
C GLU A 33 2.97 2.11 12.08
N GLN A 34 3.35 1.32 11.07
CA GLN A 34 3.48 1.83 9.70
C GLN A 34 2.14 2.26 9.13
N LEU A 35 1.06 1.52 9.37
CA LEU A 35 -0.29 1.91 8.98
C LEU A 35 -0.71 3.23 9.65
N ARG A 36 -0.39 3.41 10.94
CA ARG A 36 -0.64 4.68 11.66
C ARG A 36 0.17 5.84 11.08
N LYS A 37 1.45 5.61 10.77
CA LYS A 37 2.31 6.62 10.11
C LYS A 37 1.74 7.01 8.75
N LEU A 38 1.27 6.03 7.98
CA LEU A 38 0.61 6.27 6.69
C LEU A 38 -0.67 7.11 6.88
N THR A 39 -1.55 6.77 7.82
CA THR A 39 -2.73 7.59 8.14
C THR A 39 -2.35 9.05 8.42
N HIS A 40 -1.37 9.28 9.30
CA HIS A 40 -0.95 10.64 9.63
C HIS A 40 -0.33 11.39 8.43
N ALA A 41 0.43 10.68 7.59
CA ALA A 41 1.00 11.27 6.38
C ALA A 41 -0.12 11.70 5.40
N ILE A 42 -1.10 10.83 5.15
CA ILE A 42 -2.24 11.13 4.27
C ILE A 42 -3.00 12.34 4.79
N GLN A 43 -3.34 12.37 6.08
CA GLN A 43 -4.06 13.50 6.69
C GLN A 43 -3.25 14.80 6.63
N ARG A 44 -1.94 14.75 6.85
CA ARG A 44 -1.05 15.92 6.75
C ARG A 44 -1.02 16.49 5.34
N TYR A 45 -1.05 15.64 4.33
CA TYR A 45 -0.95 16.02 2.92
C TYR A 45 -2.30 16.06 2.20
N GLU A 46 -3.42 15.99 2.92
CA GLU A 46 -4.76 15.91 2.34
C GLU A 46 -5.04 17.05 1.35
N LEU A 47 -4.84 18.31 1.78
CA LEU A 47 -5.06 19.48 0.91
C LEU A 47 -4.10 19.51 -0.29
N PRO A 48 -2.77 19.30 -0.14
CA PRO A 48 -1.87 19.15 -1.29
C PRO A 48 -2.28 18.04 -2.27
N ILE A 49 -2.75 16.89 -1.78
CA ILE A 49 -3.19 15.78 -2.62
C ILE A 49 -4.44 16.18 -3.42
N MET A 50 -5.44 16.80 -2.77
CA MET A 50 -6.63 17.29 -3.47
C MET A 50 -6.29 18.34 -4.54
N ALA A 51 -5.39 19.28 -4.22
CA ALA A 51 -4.95 20.29 -5.16
C ALA A 51 -4.28 19.67 -6.40
N ALA A 52 -3.43 18.67 -6.21
CA ALA A 52 -2.81 17.93 -7.31
C ALA A 52 -3.85 17.17 -8.15
N LEU A 53 -4.81 16.49 -7.51
CA LEU A 53 -5.89 15.78 -8.20
C LEU A 53 -6.77 16.71 -9.03
N TYR A 54 -7.03 17.92 -8.52
CA TYR A 54 -7.76 18.93 -9.29
C TYR A 54 -6.94 19.41 -10.49
N GLN A 55 -5.65 19.70 -10.32
CA GLN A 55 -4.79 20.17 -11.42
C GLN A 55 -4.65 19.12 -12.54
N ASP A 56 -4.54 17.86 -12.15
CA ASP A 56 -4.24 16.77 -13.06
C ASP A 56 -5.49 16.17 -13.73
N LEU A 57 -6.59 16.09 -12.98
CA LEU A 57 -7.80 15.34 -13.38
C LEU A 57 -9.09 16.15 -13.26
N LEU A 58 -9.03 17.41 -12.81
CA LEU A 58 -10.18 18.27 -12.57
C LEU A 58 -11.20 17.70 -11.57
N LYS A 59 -10.76 16.76 -10.71
CA LYS A 59 -11.61 16.21 -9.64
C LYS A 59 -11.89 17.29 -8.60
N ASN A 60 -13.17 17.58 -8.37
CA ASN A 60 -13.58 18.46 -7.28
C ASN A 60 -13.23 17.86 -5.91
N GLU A 61 -13.22 18.68 -4.86
CA GLU A 61 -12.82 18.26 -3.51
C GLU A 61 -13.61 17.04 -2.98
N PHE A 62 -14.92 17.01 -3.24
CA PHE A 62 -15.77 15.92 -2.79
C PHE A 62 -15.43 14.60 -3.50
N GLU A 63 -15.26 14.64 -4.82
CA GLU A 63 -14.86 13.48 -5.61
C GLU A 63 -13.45 13.00 -5.24
N ALA A 64 -12.49 13.92 -5.12
CA ALA A 64 -11.12 13.63 -4.71
C ALA A 64 -11.09 12.97 -3.31
N TYR A 65 -11.85 13.49 -2.35
CA TYR A 65 -11.91 12.90 -1.02
C TYR A 65 -12.56 11.51 -1.05
N THR A 66 -13.76 11.39 -1.61
CA THR A 66 -14.54 10.15 -1.53
C THR A 66 -13.92 8.99 -2.31
N THR A 67 -13.27 9.28 -3.44
CA THR A 67 -12.71 8.24 -4.32
C THR A 67 -11.24 7.94 -4.03
N GLU A 68 -10.48 8.85 -3.42
CA GLU A 68 -9.03 8.69 -3.24
C GLU A 68 -8.62 8.67 -1.77
N ILE A 69 -8.86 9.77 -1.06
CA ILE A 69 -8.31 10.00 0.29
C ILE A 69 -9.13 9.26 1.35
N GLY A 70 -10.42 9.55 1.43
CA GLY A 70 -11.35 8.92 2.37
C GLY A 70 -11.42 7.40 2.16
N PHE A 71 -11.38 6.94 0.91
CA PHE A 71 -11.33 5.52 0.58
C PHE A 71 -10.12 4.83 1.23
N THR A 72 -8.91 5.37 1.00
CA THR A 72 -7.67 4.78 1.53
C THR A 72 -7.59 4.87 3.05
N LEU A 73 -8.07 5.97 3.66
CA LEU A 73 -8.17 6.11 5.12
C LEU A 73 -9.12 5.07 5.74
N ASP A 74 -10.26 4.77 5.10
CA ASP A 74 -11.15 3.71 5.55
C ASP A 74 -10.50 2.32 5.42
N SER A 75 -9.81 2.06 4.32
CA SER A 75 -9.05 0.82 4.14
C SER A 75 -7.98 0.64 5.20
N ILE A 76 -7.22 1.68 5.57
CA ILE A 76 -6.24 1.61 6.67
C ILE A 76 -6.94 1.28 7.99
N ARG A 77 -8.07 1.92 8.28
CA ARG A 77 -8.85 1.67 9.50
C ARG A 77 -9.34 0.23 9.56
N TYR A 78 -9.92 -0.28 8.47
CA TYR A 78 -10.38 -1.66 8.35
C TYR A 78 -9.22 -2.65 8.56
N MET A 79 -8.12 -2.41 7.86
CA MET A 79 -6.90 -3.22 7.96
C MET A 79 -6.38 -3.26 9.40
N THR A 80 -6.22 -2.11 10.05
CA THR A 80 -5.74 -1.97 11.44
C THR A 80 -6.62 -2.74 12.42
N LYS A 81 -7.95 -2.66 12.26
CA LYS A 81 -8.93 -3.36 13.10
C LYS A 81 -8.83 -4.87 13.01
N HIS A 82 -8.48 -5.42 11.85
CA HIS A 82 -8.52 -6.86 11.59
C HIS A 82 -7.16 -7.55 11.53
N LEU A 83 -6.06 -6.80 11.38
CA LEU A 83 -4.72 -7.33 11.14
C LEU A 83 -4.28 -8.37 12.17
N LYS A 84 -4.46 -8.09 13.47
CA LYS A 84 -4.11 -9.03 14.56
C LYS A 84 -4.79 -10.39 14.42
N ARG A 85 -6.05 -10.40 13.97
CA ARG A 85 -6.81 -11.63 13.75
C ARG A 85 -6.31 -12.36 12.50
N TRP A 86 -6.04 -11.62 11.42
CA TRP A 86 -5.64 -12.21 10.15
C TRP A 86 -4.24 -12.82 10.19
N MET A 87 -3.33 -12.30 11.02
CA MET A 87 -1.98 -12.84 11.21
C MET A 87 -1.93 -14.13 12.04
N LYS A 88 -3.00 -14.51 12.74
CA LYS A 88 -2.98 -15.73 13.57
C LYS A 88 -2.83 -16.99 12.69
N PRO A 89 -2.01 -17.97 13.10
CA PRO A 89 -1.95 -19.27 12.45
C PRO A 89 -3.33 -19.93 12.40
N GLN A 90 -3.69 -20.47 11.24
CA GLN A 90 -5.00 -21.11 11.06
C GLN A 90 -4.82 -22.63 11.15
N LYS A 91 -5.51 -23.26 12.10
CA LYS A 91 -5.54 -24.73 12.19
C LYS A 91 -6.30 -25.28 10.99
N VAL A 92 -5.72 -26.24 10.29
CA VAL A 92 -6.34 -26.89 9.13
C VAL A 92 -6.55 -28.39 9.40
N LYS A 93 -7.42 -29.02 8.63
CA LYS A 93 -7.73 -30.44 8.79
C LYS A 93 -6.48 -31.28 8.49
N THR A 94 -6.06 -32.08 9.47
CA THR A 94 -5.00 -33.07 9.27
C THR A 94 -5.58 -34.29 8.53
N PRO A 95 -4.91 -34.80 7.47
CA PRO A 95 -5.33 -36.04 6.82
C PRO A 95 -5.32 -37.24 7.77
N ILE A 96 -6.26 -38.16 7.56
CA ILE A 96 -6.50 -39.31 8.45
C ILE A 96 -5.28 -40.26 8.52
N TYR A 97 -4.47 -40.31 7.47
CA TYR A 97 -3.25 -41.12 7.39
C TYR A 97 -2.04 -40.54 8.15
N HIS A 98 -2.17 -39.35 8.75
CA HIS A 98 -1.18 -38.80 9.69
C HIS A 98 -1.79 -38.63 11.10
N PRO A 99 -2.18 -39.74 11.76
CA PRO A 99 -2.72 -39.68 13.11
C PRO A 99 -1.72 -39.04 14.07
N LEU A 100 -2.22 -38.36 15.11
CA LEU A 100 -1.44 -37.61 16.12
C LEU A 100 -0.75 -36.32 15.64
N THR A 101 -0.89 -35.92 14.37
CA THR A 101 -0.28 -34.67 13.87
C THR A 101 -1.28 -33.50 13.83
N LYS A 102 -0.80 -32.27 14.03
CA LYS A 102 -1.60 -31.03 13.92
C LYS A 102 -1.09 -30.21 12.74
N SER A 103 -2.01 -29.82 11.85
CA SER A 103 -1.69 -29.01 10.68
C SER A 103 -2.06 -27.55 10.88
N TYR A 104 -1.17 -26.63 10.48
CA TYR A 104 -1.35 -25.19 10.59
C TYR A 104 -0.95 -24.49 9.30
N MET A 105 -1.65 -23.42 8.97
CA MET A 105 -1.32 -22.51 7.88
C MET A 105 -0.80 -21.19 8.47
N TYR A 106 0.38 -20.77 8.01
CA TYR A 106 1.02 -19.52 8.37
C TYR A 106 0.98 -18.55 7.17
N LYS A 107 0.82 -17.27 7.44
CA LYS A 107 0.86 -16.21 6.43
C LYS A 107 2.17 -15.47 6.57
N GLU A 108 3.06 -15.70 5.62
CA GLU A 108 4.39 -15.08 5.61
C GLU A 108 4.49 -14.03 4.51
N PRO A 109 5.22 -12.93 4.75
CA PRO A 109 5.47 -11.94 3.72
C PRO A 109 6.36 -12.49 2.60
N TYR A 110 6.15 -12.01 1.38
CA TYR A 110 6.98 -12.31 0.22
C TYR A 110 8.34 -11.59 0.24
N GLY A 111 8.39 -10.36 0.75
CA GLY A 111 9.61 -9.55 0.72
C GLY A 111 9.36 -8.08 0.41
N THR A 112 10.01 -7.60 -0.63
CA THR A 112 9.78 -6.25 -1.18
C THR A 112 8.99 -6.36 -2.47
N VAL A 113 7.89 -5.62 -2.57
CA VAL A 113 7.00 -5.62 -3.74
C VAL A 113 7.07 -4.30 -4.49
N LEU A 114 6.89 -4.35 -5.81
CA LEU A 114 6.74 -3.17 -6.66
C LEU A 114 5.25 -2.90 -6.89
N ILE A 115 4.83 -1.66 -6.71
CA ILE A 115 3.47 -1.20 -6.93
C ILE A 115 3.53 -0.12 -8.01
N VAL A 116 2.80 -0.34 -9.11
CA VAL A 116 2.74 0.60 -10.23
C VAL A 116 1.32 1.15 -10.32
N GLY A 117 1.17 2.46 -10.13
CA GLY A 117 -0.13 3.13 -10.16
C GLY A 117 -0.49 3.65 -11.56
N PRO A 118 -1.74 3.48 -12.02
CA PRO A 118 -2.25 4.13 -13.23
C PRO A 118 -2.60 5.61 -12.98
N PHE A 119 -3.05 6.33 -14.02
CA PHE A 119 -3.28 7.77 -13.95
C PHE A 119 -4.68 8.19 -13.50
N ASN A 120 -5.69 7.32 -13.60
CA ASN A 120 -7.10 7.68 -13.41
C ASN A 120 -7.53 7.78 -11.94
N TYR A 121 -6.87 7.02 -11.06
CA TYR A 121 -6.93 7.20 -9.60
C TYR A 121 -5.51 7.14 -9.02
N PRO A 122 -4.71 8.20 -9.29
CA PRO A 122 -3.26 8.15 -9.14
C PRO A 122 -2.80 8.00 -7.69
N PHE A 123 -3.68 8.30 -6.74
CA PHE A 123 -3.43 8.14 -5.31
C PHE A 123 -3.98 6.80 -4.80
N GLN A 124 -5.28 6.56 -4.98
CA GLN A 124 -5.98 5.37 -4.49
C GLN A 124 -5.33 4.07 -4.98
N LEU A 125 -5.12 3.94 -6.29
CA LEU A 125 -4.63 2.69 -6.89
C LEU A 125 -3.14 2.42 -6.62
N LEU A 126 -2.47 3.36 -5.97
CA LEU A 126 -1.08 3.24 -5.54
C LEU A 126 -0.98 3.01 -4.02
N ILE A 127 -1.83 3.66 -3.24
CA ILE A 127 -1.84 3.56 -1.77
C ILE A 127 -2.62 2.33 -1.30
N GLU A 128 -3.73 1.96 -1.96
CA GLU A 128 -4.51 0.77 -1.61
C GLU A 128 -3.68 -0.54 -1.61
N PRO A 129 -2.95 -0.88 -2.69
CA PRO A 129 -2.05 -2.03 -2.67
C PRO A 129 -0.90 -1.88 -1.66
N LEU A 130 -0.46 -0.65 -1.35
CA LEU A 130 0.58 -0.40 -0.33
C LEU A 130 0.07 -0.75 1.07
N ILE A 131 -1.19 -0.43 1.38
CA ILE A 131 -1.84 -0.82 2.64
C ILE A 131 -1.79 -2.35 2.79
N GLY A 132 -2.15 -3.07 1.73
CA GLY A 132 -2.05 -4.53 1.67
C GLY A 132 -0.61 -5.04 1.84
N ALA A 133 0.36 -4.41 1.19
CA ALA A 133 1.78 -4.77 1.31
C ALA A 133 2.28 -4.62 2.75
N ILE A 134 2.03 -3.48 3.39
CA ILE A 134 2.40 -3.20 4.79
C ILE A 134 1.73 -4.22 5.73
N ALA A 135 0.43 -4.43 5.57
CA ALA A 135 -0.32 -5.39 6.37
C ALA A 135 0.16 -6.83 6.18
N GLY A 136 0.58 -7.18 4.97
CA GLY A 136 1.21 -8.46 4.66
C GLY A 136 2.60 -8.64 5.28
N GLY A 137 3.24 -7.55 5.72
CA GLY A 137 4.61 -7.55 6.25
C GLY A 137 5.67 -7.38 5.17
N ASN A 138 5.29 -6.86 4.01
CA ASN A 138 6.18 -6.58 2.89
C ASN A 138 6.68 -5.13 2.93
N GLY A 139 7.85 -4.89 2.35
CA GLY A 139 8.24 -3.55 1.91
C GLY A 139 7.58 -3.22 0.57
N GLY A 140 7.31 -1.93 0.30
CA GLY A 140 6.73 -1.47 -0.96
C GLY A 140 7.63 -0.46 -1.66
N VAL A 141 7.86 -0.64 -2.96
CA VAL A 141 8.43 0.36 -3.87
C VAL A 141 7.31 0.88 -4.75
N LEU A 142 7.14 2.19 -4.79
CA LEU A 142 6.04 2.83 -5.49
C LEU A 142 6.54 3.47 -6.79
N LYS A 143 5.89 3.15 -7.90
CA LYS A 143 6.08 3.80 -9.18
C LYS A 143 4.75 4.47 -9.59
N PRO A 144 4.58 5.77 -9.35
CA PRO A 144 3.42 6.49 -9.87
C PRO A 144 3.46 6.57 -11.39
N SER A 145 2.29 6.84 -11.98
CA SER A 145 2.20 7.09 -13.42
C SER A 145 3.00 8.35 -13.78
N ASN A 146 3.70 8.33 -14.91
CA ASN A 146 4.38 9.51 -15.44
C ASN A 146 3.42 10.51 -16.13
N ASN A 147 2.17 10.09 -16.40
CA ASN A 147 1.19 10.85 -17.16
C ASN A 147 -0.05 11.13 -16.29
N THR A 148 0.03 12.13 -15.42
CA THR A 148 -1.16 12.92 -15.11
C THR A 148 -1.16 14.13 -16.05
N LEU A 149 -1.50 13.88 -17.30
CA LEU A 149 -1.73 14.98 -18.25
C LEU A 149 -3.14 15.51 -17.99
N PRO A 150 -3.33 16.84 -17.91
CA PRO A 150 -4.67 17.42 -17.83
C PRO A 150 -5.50 16.88 -19.00
N LEU A 151 -6.69 16.37 -18.69
CA LEU A 151 -7.63 15.95 -19.72
C LEU A 151 -7.81 17.12 -20.71
N PRO A 152 -7.73 16.88 -22.03
CA PRO A 152 -8.02 17.93 -22.99
C PRO A 152 -9.44 18.47 -22.72
N PRO A 153 -9.67 19.79 -22.78
CA PRO A 153 -10.99 20.34 -22.56
C PRO A 153 -11.96 19.65 -23.51
N SER A 154 -13.06 19.11 -22.95
CA SER A 154 -14.15 18.56 -23.75
C SER A 154 -14.58 19.63 -24.74
N SER A 155 -14.33 19.40 -26.03
CA SER A 155 -14.84 20.25 -27.08
C SER A 155 -16.35 20.32 -26.93
N GLY A 156 -16.84 21.45 -26.44
CA GLY A 156 -18.26 21.72 -26.36
C GLY A 156 -18.90 21.55 -27.74
N SER A 157 -20.00 20.82 -27.77
CA SER A 157 -21.00 20.86 -28.83
C SER A 157 -22.13 21.76 -28.38
#